data_AF-A0A2L0B0N6-F1
#
_entry.id   AF-A0A2L0B0N6-F1
#
_cell.length_a   1.000
_cell.length_b   1.000
_cell.length_c   1.000
_cell.angle_alpha   90.00
_cell.angle_beta   90.00
_cell.angle_gamma   90.00
#
_symmetry.space_group_name_H-M   'P 1'
#
loop_
_entity.id
_entity.type
_entity.pdbx_description
1 polymer ?
#
loop_
_entity_poly.entity_id
_entity_poly.type
_entity_poly.pdbx_seq_one_letter_code
_entity_poly.pdbx_strand_id
1 'polypeptide(L)'
;IETIPEPLRDRMEMIDMSGYIAEEKLAISKEYLLPQAIKDSGLKEKAITITDDSLKTLIKSYCRESGVRNLQKHIEKVVRKVAYKIVKEESEAVTVTPENLSDFVGKPVFTQERMYDITPPGVVMGLAWTAMGGSTLYIETTTRRSDLKELSEGSLELTGH
;
A
#
# COMPACT_ATOMS: atom_id res chain seq x y z
N ILE A 1 10.15 -5.78 -17.23
CA ILE A 1 10.36 -6.87 -18.22
C ILE A 1 10.64 -6.28 -19.60
N GLU A 2 9.84 -5.31 -20.05
CA GLU A 2 10.02 -4.66 -21.36
C GLU A 2 11.36 -3.89 -21.52
N THR A 3 12.01 -3.52 -20.41
CA THR A 3 13.30 -2.83 -20.40
C THR A 3 14.53 -3.74 -20.41
N ILE A 4 14.36 -5.07 -20.35
CA ILE A 4 15.48 -6.02 -20.36
C ILE A 4 15.89 -6.29 -21.82
N PRO A 5 17.18 -6.12 -22.19
CA PRO A 5 17.65 -6.41 -23.54
C PRO A 5 17.36 -7.85 -23.96
N GLU A 6 16.88 -8.01 -25.20
CA GLU A 6 16.50 -9.31 -25.79
C GLU A 6 17.60 -10.38 -25.69
N PRO A 7 18.90 -10.08 -25.90
CA PRO A 7 19.96 -11.08 -25.78
C PRO A 7 20.16 -11.65 -24.37
N LEU A 8 19.80 -10.88 -23.34
CA LEU A 8 19.84 -11.35 -21.95
C LEU A 8 18.58 -12.13 -21.61
N ARG A 9 17.42 -11.66 -22.09
CA ARG A 9 16.13 -12.29 -21.85
C ARG A 9 16.07 -13.71 -22.42
N ASP A 10 16.66 -13.94 -23.60
CA ASP A 10 16.74 -15.27 -24.22
C ASP A 10 17.60 -16.27 -23.41
N ARG A 11 18.49 -15.77 -22.56
CA ARG A 11 19.40 -16.58 -21.72
C ARG A 11 18.93 -16.71 -20.27
N MET A 12 17.80 -16.13 -19.91
CA MET A 12 17.27 -16.14 -18.55
C MET A 12 15.97 -16.94 -18.49
N GLU A 13 15.84 -17.78 -17.48
CA GLU A 13 14.54 -18.33 -17.11
C GLU A 13 13.77 -17.26 -16.34
N MET A 14 12.57 -16.92 -16.83
CA MET A 14 11.71 -15.92 -16.20
C MET A 14 10.80 -16.60 -15.18
N ILE A 15 10.98 -16.25 -13.91
CA ILE A 15 10.13 -16.68 -12.81
C ILE A 15 9.36 -15.46 -12.30
N ASP A 16 8.05 -15.44 -12.51
CA ASP A 16 7.19 -14.36 -12.07
C ASP A 16 6.76 -14.55 -10.62
N MET A 17 7.06 -13.57 -9.78
CA MET A 17 6.62 -13.53 -8.39
C MET A 17 5.42 -12.58 -8.26
N SER A 18 4.25 -13.12 -7.93
CA SER A 18 3.05 -12.33 -7.68
C SER A 18 3.15 -11.54 -6.38
N GLY A 19 2.35 -10.48 -6.26
CA GLY A 19 2.14 -9.79 -4.99
C GLY A 19 1.40 -10.67 -3.98
N TYR A 20 1.28 -10.15 -2.76
CA TYR A 20 0.62 -10.84 -1.64
C TYR A 20 -0.79 -10.29 -1.40
N ILE A 21 -1.72 -11.18 -1.06
CA ILE A 21 -3.05 -10.80 -0.55
C ILE A 21 -2.96 -10.32 0.91
N ALA A 22 -4.01 -9.65 1.41
CA ALA A 22 -4.00 -9.08 2.76
C ALA A 22 -3.74 -10.12 3.86
N GLU A 23 -4.25 -11.34 3.69
CA GLU A 23 -4.06 -12.45 4.62
C GLU A 23 -2.62 -12.97 4.63
N GLU A 24 -2.01 -13.11 3.45
CA GLU A 24 -0.59 -13.46 3.31
C GLU A 24 0.30 -12.39 3.94
N LYS A 25 0.01 -11.11 3.72
CA LYS A 25 0.74 -10.01 4.36
C LYS A 25 0.63 -10.05 5.88
N LEU A 26 -0.54 -10.41 6.41
CA LEU A 26 -0.74 -10.58 7.85
C LEU A 26 0.13 -11.73 8.39
N ALA A 27 0.15 -12.88 7.71
CA ALA A 27 0.99 -14.02 8.08
C ALA A 27 2.48 -13.65 8.03
N ILE A 28 2.94 -13.05 6.92
CA ILE A 28 4.33 -12.60 6.75
C ILE A 28 4.73 -11.60 7.84
N SER A 29 3.82 -10.70 8.21
CA SER A 29 4.08 -9.70 9.25
C SER A 29 4.33 -10.34 10.62
N LYS A 30 3.57 -11.39 10.96
CA LYS A 30 3.68 -12.08 12.24
C LYS A 30 4.89 -12.99 12.31
N GLU A 31 5.10 -13.78 11.26
CA GLU A 31 6.14 -14.82 11.25
C GLU A 31 7.54 -14.24 11.02
N TYR A 32 7.65 -13.16 10.24
CA TYR A 32 8.94 -12.66 9.79
C TYR A 32 9.18 -11.19 10.16
N LEU A 33 8.28 -10.27 9.76
CA LEU A 33 8.59 -8.83 9.86
C LEU A 33 8.66 -8.32 11.30
N LEU A 34 7.70 -8.71 12.15
CA LEU A 34 7.66 -8.28 13.55
C LEU A 34 8.82 -8.87 14.36
N PRO A 35 9.11 -10.19 14.33
CA PRO A 35 10.27 -10.75 15.00
C PRO A 35 11.59 -10.11 14.56
N GLN A 36 11.75 -9.90 13.24
CA GLN A 36 12.94 -9.25 12.69
C GLN A 36 13.08 -7.82 13.20
N ALA A 37 12.02 -7.01 13.18
CA ALA A 37 12.05 -5.63 13.66
C ALA A 37 12.34 -5.52 15.16
N ILE A 38 11.82 -6.44 15.98
CA ILE A 38 12.10 -6.53 17.43
C ILE A 38 13.58 -6.82 17.66
N LYS A 39 14.12 -7.82 16.93
CA LYS A 39 15.53 -8.21 17.00
C LYS A 39 16.46 -7.06 16.61
N ASP A 40 16.15 -6.38 15.50
CA ASP A 40 16.96 -5.27 14.97
C ASP A 40 16.93 -4.04 15.90
N SER A 41 15.84 -3.87 16.65
CA SER A 41 15.72 -2.78 17.64
C SER A 41 16.27 -3.15 19.02
N GLY A 42 16.76 -4.38 19.22
CA GLY A 42 17.30 -4.86 20.49
C GLY A 42 16.27 -4.99 21.62
N LEU A 43 14.98 -5.12 21.28
CA LEU A 43 13.92 -5.28 22.28
C LEU A 43 13.77 -6.73 22.74
N LYS A 44 13.36 -6.92 23.99
CA LYS A 44 12.92 -8.23 24.48
C LYS A 44 11.55 -8.55 23.86
N GLU A 45 11.32 -9.80 23.47
CA GLU A 45 10.08 -10.23 22.82
C GLU A 45 8.80 -9.88 23.60
N LYS A 46 8.87 -9.90 24.94
CA LYS A 46 7.73 -9.57 25.82
C LYS A 46 7.43 -8.06 25.93
N ALA A 47 8.29 -7.21 25.40
CA ALA A 47 8.17 -5.76 25.56
C ALA A 47 7.17 -5.13 24.57
N ILE A 48 6.85 -5.81 23.48
CA ILE A 48 5.91 -5.32 22.48
C ILE A 48 4.96 -6.43 22.02
N THR A 49 3.68 -6.10 21.91
CA THR A 49 2.69 -6.97 21.28
C THR A 49 1.83 -6.13 20.35
N ILE A 50 1.79 -6.50 19.07
CA ILE A 50 0.92 -5.84 18.08
C ILE A 50 -0.25 -6.79 17.83
N THR A 51 -1.48 -6.31 18.03
CA THR A 51 -2.67 -7.12 17.77
C THR A 51 -2.88 -7.35 16.27
N ASP A 52 -3.50 -8.47 15.92
CA ASP A 52 -3.86 -8.80 14.54
C ASP A 52 -4.66 -7.69 13.86
N ASP A 53 -5.60 -7.09 14.59
CA ASP A 53 -6.44 -6.00 14.07
C ASP A 53 -5.63 -4.73 13.81
N SER A 54 -4.57 -4.49 14.59
CA SER A 54 -3.62 -3.40 14.32
C SER A 54 -2.82 -3.66 13.05
N LEU A 55 -2.36 -4.89 12.82
CA LEU A 55 -1.68 -5.28 11.59
C LEU A 55 -2.61 -5.17 10.38
N LYS A 56 -3.86 -5.62 10.49
CA LYS A 56 -4.88 -5.43 9.44
C LYS A 56 -5.12 -3.95 9.15
N THR A 57 -5.19 -3.12 10.20
CA THR A 57 -5.35 -1.67 10.07
C THR A 57 -4.15 -1.03 9.39
N LEU A 58 -2.93 -1.46 9.71
CA LEU A 58 -1.69 -1.05 9.03
C LEU A 58 -1.70 -1.40 7.55
N ILE A 59 -2.04 -2.65 7.23
CA ILE A 59 -2.12 -3.14 5.85
C ILE A 59 -3.15 -2.32 5.06
N LYS A 60 -4.34 -2.10 5.59
CA LYS A 60 -5.43 -1.42 4.87
C LYS A 60 -5.24 0.08 4.74
N SER A 61 -4.82 0.74 5.82
CA SER A 61 -4.92 2.22 5.94
C SER A 61 -3.59 2.94 5.73
N TYR A 62 -2.47 2.22 5.73
CA TYR A 62 -1.12 2.80 5.61
C TYR A 62 -0.32 2.19 4.45
N CYS A 63 -0.71 1.03 3.91
CA CYS A 63 0.07 0.34 2.88
C CYS A 63 -0.76 0.08 1.61
N ARG A 64 -0.43 0.75 0.49
CA ARG A 64 -0.99 0.43 -0.84
C ARG A 64 0.11 0.01 -1.81
N GLU A 65 0.50 -1.25 -1.70
CA GLU A 65 1.46 -1.88 -2.59
C GLU A 65 1.13 -3.36 -2.74
N SER A 66 1.71 -4.03 -3.73
CA SER A 66 1.60 -5.47 -3.93
C SER A 66 2.51 -6.27 -2.96
N GLY A 67 3.64 -5.69 -2.55
CA GLY A 67 4.59 -6.29 -1.61
C GLY A 67 4.35 -5.95 -0.13
N VAL A 68 5.40 -6.07 0.68
CA VAL A 68 5.40 -5.80 2.14
C VAL A 68 6.46 -4.78 2.59
N ARG A 69 7.06 -4.03 1.66
CA ARG A 69 8.13 -3.07 1.96
C ARG A 69 7.66 -1.88 2.80
N ASN A 70 6.53 -1.28 2.46
CA ASN A 70 5.92 -0.21 3.25
C ASN A 70 5.40 -0.76 4.59
N LEU A 71 4.84 -1.97 4.57
CA LEU A 71 4.39 -2.64 5.78
C LEU A 71 5.54 -2.85 6.77
N GLN A 72 6.68 -3.35 6.29
CA GLN A 72 7.91 -3.49 7.06
C GLN A 72 8.35 -2.15 7.66
N LYS A 73 8.44 -1.08 6.85
CA LYS A 73 8.82 0.26 7.35
C LYS A 73 7.90 0.76 8.46
N HIS A 74 6.60 0.52 8.34
CA HIS A 74 5.63 0.91 9.36
C HIS A 74 5.79 0.10 10.65
N ILE A 75 6.00 -1.22 10.55
CA ILE A 75 6.28 -2.09 11.70
C ILE A 75 7.57 -1.63 12.40
N GLU A 76 8.66 -1.41 11.67
CA GLU A 76 9.92 -0.89 12.21
C GLU A 76 9.74 0.47 12.91
N LYS A 77 8.93 1.36 12.34
CA LYS A 77 8.60 2.66 12.95
C LYS A 77 7.87 2.49 14.28
N VAL A 78 6.90 1.57 14.36
CA VAL A 78 6.18 1.24 15.60
C VAL A 78 7.16 0.71 16.64
N VAL A 79 7.94 -0.31 16.29
CA VAL A 79 8.91 -0.95 17.19
C VAL A 79 9.93 0.06 17.72
N ARG A 80 10.45 0.95 16.86
CA ARG A 80 11.40 2.00 17.25
C ARG A 80 10.79 2.99 18.24
N LYS A 81 9.53 3.37 18.06
CA LYS A 81 8.83 4.26 19.00
C LYS A 81 8.54 3.57 20.34
N VAL A 82 8.20 2.28 20.32
CA VAL A 82 8.04 1.49 21.54
C VAL A 82 9.37 1.40 22.29
N ALA A 83 10.47 1.12 21.59
CA ALA A 83 11.80 1.11 22.19
C ALA A 83 12.14 2.44 22.88
N TYR A 84 11.83 3.56 22.23
CA TYR A 84 12.03 4.89 22.81
C TYR A 84 11.21 5.10 24.09
N LYS A 85 9.94 4.65 24.15
CA LYS A 85 9.10 4.74 25.36
C LYS A 85 9.64 3.89 26.51
N ILE A 86 10.13 2.69 26.22
CA ILE A 86 10.73 1.79 27.23
C ILE A 86 12.01 2.39 27.81
N VAL A 87 12.88 2.95 26.97
CA VAL A 87 14.12 3.62 27.41
C VAL A 87 13.83 4.85 28.27
N LYS A 88 12.71 5.52 28.04
CA LYS A 88 12.23 6.61 28.90
C LYS A 88 11.55 6.17 30.19
N GLU A 89 11.47 4.86 30.44
CA GLU A 89 10.79 4.27 31.60
C GLU A 89 9.29 4.64 31.69
N GLU A 90 8.67 4.99 30.55
CA GLU A 90 7.24 5.32 30.50
C GLU A 90 6.35 4.06 30.58
N SER A 91 6.87 2.90 30.17
CA SER A 91 6.17 1.61 30.17
C SER A 91 7.16 0.45 30.05
N GLU A 92 6.94 -0.65 30.77
CA GLU A 92 7.76 -1.87 30.66
C GLU A 92 7.36 -2.76 29.46
N ALA A 93 6.08 -2.72 29.08
CA ALA A 93 5.54 -3.44 27.94
C ALA A 93 4.46 -2.59 27.26
N VAL A 94 4.38 -2.67 25.93
CA VAL A 94 3.43 -1.89 25.13
C VAL A 94 2.61 -2.82 24.24
N THR A 95 1.29 -2.77 24.38
CA THR A 95 0.35 -3.40 23.47
C THR A 95 -0.16 -2.37 22.46
N VAL A 96 0.08 -2.63 21.18
CA VAL A 96 -0.40 -1.78 20.07
C VAL A 96 -1.75 -2.32 19.60
N THR A 97 -2.77 -1.47 19.72
CA THR A 97 -4.15 -1.72 19.32
C THR A 97 -4.56 -0.73 18.22
N PRO A 98 -5.65 -0.96 17.48
CA PRO A 98 -6.09 -0.03 16.43
C PRO A 98 -6.30 1.40 16.93
N GLU A 99 -6.72 1.58 18.18
CA GLU A 99 -7.00 2.87 18.79
C GLU A 99 -5.72 3.69 19.04
N ASN A 100 -4.65 3.05 19.50
CA ASN A 100 -3.38 3.72 19.81
C ASN A 100 -2.38 3.68 18.64
N LEU A 101 -2.68 2.95 17.57
CA LEU A 101 -1.81 2.82 16.40
C LEU A 101 -1.39 4.17 15.82
N SER A 102 -2.30 5.14 15.83
CA SER A 102 -2.07 6.49 15.29
C SER A 102 -0.98 7.28 16.05
N ASP A 103 -0.76 7.00 17.34
CA ASP A 103 0.31 7.60 18.13
C ASP A 103 1.70 7.15 17.64
N PHE A 104 1.77 5.96 17.05
CA PHE A 104 3.00 5.37 16.55
C PHE A 104 3.25 5.78 15.09
N VAL A 105 2.31 5.47 14.18
CA VAL A 105 2.54 5.67 12.75
C VAL A 105 2.08 7.03 12.22
N GLY A 106 1.19 7.72 12.94
CA GLY A 106 0.54 8.97 12.51
C GLY A 106 -0.90 8.73 12.06
N LYS A 107 -1.52 9.73 11.43
CA LYS A 107 -2.87 9.59 10.86
C LYS A 107 -2.87 8.61 9.67
N PRO A 108 -3.98 7.89 9.42
CA PRO A 108 -4.13 7.04 8.25
C PRO A 108 -3.82 7.79 6.94
N VAL A 109 -3.01 7.17 6.08
CA VAL A 109 -2.66 7.74 4.76
C VAL A 109 -3.78 7.50 3.75
N PHE A 110 -4.45 6.36 3.87
CA PHE A 110 -5.52 5.93 2.98
C PHE A 110 -6.80 5.72 3.80
N THR A 111 -7.84 6.47 3.46
CA THR A 111 -9.13 6.44 4.17
C THR A 111 -10.22 5.71 3.40
N GLN A 112 -10.21 5.78 2.06
CA GLN A 112 -11.25 5.19 1.21
C GLN A 112 -10.64 4.24 0.19
N GLU A 113 -11.15 3.01 0.10
CA GLU A 113 -10.70 2.03 -0.91
C GLU A 113 -10.99 2.48 -2.34
N ARG A 114 -12.12 3.14 -2.56
CA ARG A 114 -12.57 3.66 -3.85
C ARG A 114 -12.57 5.18 -3.85
N MET A 115 -12.34 5.77 -5.01
CA MET A 115 -12.43 7.22 -5.20
C MET A 115 -13.89 7.68 -5.34
N TYR A 116 -14.72 6.83 -5.94
CA TYR A 116 -16.16 7.04 -6.08
C TYR A 116 -16.91 5.84 -5.46
N ASP A 117 -17.85 6.11 -4.57
CA ASP A 117 -18.73 5.06 -4.01
C ASP A 117 -19.68 4.51 -5.09
N ILE A 118 -20.26 5.42 -5.87
CA ILE A 118 -21.04 5.15 -7.09
C ILE A 118 -20.41 5.99 -8.20
N THR A 119 -20.04 5.33 -9.30
CA THR A 119 -19.42 6.03 -10.45
C THR A 119 -20.44 6.94 -11.12
N PRO A 120 -20.17 8.26 -11.25
CA PRO A 120 -21.04 9.17 -11.98
C PRO A 120 -21.04 8.85 -13.49
N PRO A 121 -22.04 9.30 -14.27
CA PRO A 121 -22.04 9.14 -15.72
C PRO A 121 -20.77 9.70 -16.35
N GLY A 122 -20.15 8.91 -17.24
CA GLY A 122 -18.88 9.26 -17.88
C GLY A 122 -17.63 8.75 -17.14
N VAL A 123 -17.77 8.13 -15.98
CA VAL A 123 -16.66 7.53 -15.22
C VAL A 123 -16.85 6.01 -15.10
N VAL A 124 -15.79 5.24 -15.36
CA VAL A 124 -15.78 3.78 -15.18
C VAL A 124 -14.51 3.33 -14.47
N MET A 125 -14.61 2.28 -13.66
CA MET A 125 -13.45 1.65 -13.01
C MET A 125 -12.85 0.58 -13.94
N GLY A 126 -11.56 0.71 -14.23
CA GLY A 126 -10.77 -0.26 -14.98
C GLY A 126 -9.69 -0.91 -14.11
N LEU A 127 -9.24 -2.09 -14.54
CA LEU A 127 -8.06 -2.77 -13.97
C LEU A 127 -6.87 -2.52 -14.89
N ALA A 128 -5.73 -2.16 -14.31
CA ALA A 128 -4.50 -1.90 -15.02
C ALA A 128 -3.36 -2.74 -14.46
N TRP A 129 -2.47 -3.19 -15.33
CA TRP A 129 -1.20 -3.80 -14.94
C TRP A 129 -0.10 -2.74 -15.01
N THR A 130 0.46 -2.37 -13.87
CA THR A 130 1.51 -1.35 -13.77
C THR A 130 2.85 -1.99 -13.41
N ALA A 131 3.95 -1.23 -13.50
CA ALA A 131 5.27 -1.69 -13.05
C ALA A 131 5.31 -2.08 -11.55
N MET A 132 4.37 -1.57 -10.74
CA MET A 132 4.24 -1.89 -9.31
C MET A 132 3.24 -3.04 -9.05
N GLY A 133 2.67 -3.64 -10.09
CA GLY A 133 1.65 -4.68 -10.04
C GLY A 133 0.27 -4.19 -10.48
N GLY A 134 -0.76 -4.98 -10.17
CA GLY A 134 -2.15 -4.66 -10.49
C GLY A 134 -2.64 -3.42 -9.73
N SER A 135 -3.33 -2.53 -10.44
CA SER A 135 -3.95 -1.32 -9.89
C SER A 135 -5.35 -1.10 -10.45
N THR A 136 -6.19 -0.37 -9.70
CA THR A 136 -7.48 0.11 -10.21
C THR A 136 -7.31 1.55 -10.70
N LEU A 137 -7.82 1.84 -11.89
CA LEU A 137 -7.82 3.17 -12.48
C LEU A 137 -9.25 3.60 -12.77
N TYR A 138 -9.50 4.91 -12.75
CA TYR A 138 -10.77 5.47 -13.23
C TYR A 138 -10.53 6.09 -14.60
N ILE A 139 -11.33 5.68 -15.58
CA ILE A 139 -11.36 6.28 -16.91
C ILE A 139 -12.53 7.26 -16.90
N GLU A 140 -12.23 8.51 -17.18
CA GLU A 140 -13.21 9.60 -17.14
C GLU A 140 -13.42 10.20 -18.53
N THR A 141 -14.65 10.59 -18.81
CA THR A 141 -15.06 11.27 -20.04
C THR A 141 -15.90 12.47 -19.66
N THR A 142 -15.65 13.60 -20.31
CA THR A 142 -16.44 14.82 -20.13
C THR A 142 -16.86 15.35 -21.49
N THR A 143 -18.05 15.96 -21.54
CA THR A 143 -18.47 16.69 -22.73
C THR A 143 -17.72 18.01 -22.82
N ARG A 144 -17.13 18.29 -23.99
CA ARG A 144 -16.50 19.56 -24.29
C ARG A 144 -17.35 20.27 -25.34
N ARG A 145 -17.70 21.54 -25.10
CA ARG A 145 -18.36 22.36 -26.11
C ARG A 145 -17.32 22.87 -27.09
N SER A 146 -17.56 22.70 -28.38
CA SER A 146 -16.82 23.39 -29.43
C SER A 146 -17.42 24.79 -29.60
N ASP A 147 -16.58 25.82 -29.66
CA ASP A 147 -17.00 27.21 -29.94
C ASP A 147 -17.26 27.45 -31.44
N LEU A 148 -17.24 26.39 -32.26
CA LEU A 148 -17.42 26.45 -33.70
C LEU A 148 -18.92 26.51 -34.03
N LYS A 149 -19.33 27.57 -34.74
CA LYS A 149 -20.73 27.85 -35.16
C LYS A 149 -21.26 26.93 -36.26
N GLU A 150 -20.43 26.07 -36.85
CA GLU A 150 -20.84 25.13 -37.89
C GLU A 150 -20.84 23.68 -37.37
N LEU A 151 -21.69 22.84 -37.98
CA LEU A 151 -21.78 21.40 -37.74
C LEU A 151 -20.47 20.71 -38.16
N SER A 152 -19.47 20.77 -37.28
CA SER A 152 -18.21 20.01 -37.38
C SER A 152 -18.44 18.55 -37.00
N GLU A 153 -17.69 17.63 -37.61
CA GLU A 153 -17.59 16.24 -37.14
C GLU A 153 -17.19 16.21 -35.66
N GLY A 154 -17.68 15.22 -34.91
CA GLY A 154 -17.38 15.07 -33.49
C GLY A 154 -15.89 14.81 -33.25
N SER A 155 -15.29 15.54 -32.32
CA SER A 155 -13.87 15.39 -31.93
C SER A 155 -13.72 14.66 -30.60
N LEU A 156 -12.65 13.89 -30.45
CA LEU A 156 -12.25 13.26 -29.19
C LEU A 156 -10.82 13.68 -28.85
N GLU A 157 -10.63 14.23 -27.65
CA GLU A 157 -9.31 14.55 -27.10
C GLU A 157 -9.02 13.58 -25.96
N LEU A 158 -7.89 12.86 -26.06
CA LEU A 158 -7.43 11.94 -25.03
C LEU A 158 -6.36 12.63 -24.18
N THR A 159 -6.47 12.49 -22.86
CA THR A 159 -5.48 12.98 -21.89
C THR A 159 -4.89 11.82 -21.10
N GLY A 160 -3.70 12.00 -20.53
CA GLY A 160 -2.92 10.93 -19.91
C GLY A 160 -1.75 10.50 -20.79
N HIS A 161 -0.85 9.69 -20.23
CA HIS A 161 0.31 9.13 -20.92
C HIS A 161 0.19 7.62 -21.03
#